data_AF-A0A182P0P5-F1
#
_entry.id   AF-A0A182P0P5-F1
#
_cell.length_a   1.000
_cell.length_b   1.000
_cell.length_c   1.000
_cell.angle_alpha   90.00
_cell.angle_beta   90.00
_cell.angle_gamma   90.00
#
_symmetry.space_group_name_H-M   'P 1'
#
loop_
_entity.id
_entity.type
_entity.pdbx_description
1 polymer ?
#
loop_
_entity_poly.entity_id
_entity_poly.type
_entity_poly.pdbx_seq_one_letter_code
_entity_poly.pdbx_strand_id
1 'polypeptide(L)'
;MASAAHVIASSAELYTPVEMIKSEVLLTMDDYTRGASISALIAHWWRALVELIADPRAKHLPFMDNPLPTLGMIICYLLWVLLIGPMYMRDRKPMDLRRVIIFYNLFQVLLSGYMFYEHLMAGWLSGYSLTCQTVDYSDSPLSRRMFNLCYVYYLSKLSEFADTVFFVLRKKQSQITDLHVYHHSLTPIEAWILTKFIAGGNATLPNVINNFVHVLMYFYYMLSAMGYRDIWWKKYMTEVQIIQFIICIAHCINALVTGCPFPRFITTLLLINASIFLALFMNFYIESYKRKSKTAAVKVSATSAPSIEPAPAVSGMQELPVVAEAAVIKSAQLDQSAQEAKGDAPAGLSTEDINNNSHVEVLETVKKPIVEDKHSEAVDGEQELETETAKDVFTEAKQQQEPASGLRQRIVLEQGDEMRTGSTQTAVELVSG
;
A
#
# COMPACT_ATOMS: atom_id res chain seq x y z
N MET A 1 54.96 -15.15 27.14
CA MET A 1 54.16 -14.32 26.23
C MET A 1 52.65 -14.50 26.46
N ALA A 2 52.16 -14.39 27.70
CA ALA A 2 50.73 -14.57 28.02
C ALA A 2 50.09 -13.36 28.71
N SER A 3 50.80 -12.23 28.83
CA SER A 3 50.33 -11.05 29.58
C SER A 3 49.88 -9.87 28.70
N ALA A 4 50.10 -9.91 27.38
CA ALA A 4 49.71 -8.82 26.47
C ALA A 4 48.34 -9.05 25.81
N ALA A 5 47.93 -10.32 25.61
CA ALA A 5 46.65 -10.66 25.00
C ALA A 5 45.46 -10.39 25.93
N HIS A 6 45.66 -10.46 27.25
CA HIS A 6 44.58 -10.21 28.22
C HIS A 6 44.30 -8.72 28.46
N VAL A 7 45.27 -7.84 28.18
CA VAL A 7 45.13 -6.39 28.35
C VAL A 7 44.40 -5.75 27.17
N ILE A 8 44.52 -6.31 25.96
CA ILE A 8 43.81 -5.81 24.77
C ILE A 8 42.32 -6.22 24.79
N ALA A 9 41.98 -7.33 25.44
CA ALA A 9 40.58 -7.74 25.62
C ALA A 9 39.83 -6.89 26.66
N SER A 10 40.53 -6.22 27.58
CA SER A 10 39.93 -5.44 28.67
C SER A 10 39.57 -4.00 28.28
N SER A 11 40.11 -3.47 27.18
CA SER A 11 39.84 -2.08 26.74
C SER A 11 38.67 -1.94 25.76
N ALA A 12 38.15 -3.06 25.23
CA ALA A 12 36.99 -3.07 24.34
C ALA A 12 35.63 -2.99 25.09
N GLU A 13 35.62 -3.14 26.41
CA GLU A 13 34.40 -3.17 27.24
C GLU A 13 34.00 -1.79 27.82
N LEU A 14 34.67 -0.68 27.46
CA LEU A 14 34.48 0.61 28.14
C LEU A 14 33.92 1.76 27.29
N TYR A 15 33.38 1.51 26.10
CA TYR A 15 32.73 2.55 25.31
C TYR A 15 31.28 2.17 25.00
N THR A 16 30.33 2.94 25.55
CA THR A 16 28.94 2.84 25.13
C THR A 16 28.83 3.22 23.64
N PRO A 17 27.85 2.70 22.88
CA PRO A 17 27.67 3.05 21.47
C PRO A 17 27.64 4.56 21.21
N VAL A 18 27.11 5.33 22.17
CA VAL A 18 27.07 6.79 22.15
C VAL A 18 28.48 7.39 22.17
N GLU A 19 29.39 6.86 23.00
CA GLU A 19 30.76 7.35 23.08
C GLU A 19 31.59 6.96 21.85
N MET A 20 31.32 5.80 21.24
CA MET A 20 31.92 5.43 19.94
C MET A 20 31.48 6.39 18.82
N ILE A 21 30.18 6.69 18.73
CA ILE A 21 29.65 7.63 17.74
C ILE A 21 30.24 9.03 17.95
N LYS A 22 30.29 9.52 19.20
CA LYS A 22 30.93 10.81 19.51
C LYS A 22 32.39 10.83 19.09
N SER A 23 33.14 9.76 19.37
CA SER A 23 34.55 9.65 18.98
C SER A 23 34.72 9.73 17.46
N GLU A 24 33.93 8.98 16.68
CA GLU A 24 34.01 9.02 15.21
C GLU A 24 33.57 10.38 14.64
N VAL A 25 32.56 11.03 15.21
CA VAL A 25 32.14 12.38 14.79
C VAL A 25 33.25 13.40 15.05
N LEU A 26 33.90 13.34 16.23
CA LEU A 26 35.01 14.21 16.57
C LEU A 26 36.22 13.99 15.66
N LEU A 27 36.55 12.73 15.36
CA LEU A 27 37.59 12.38 14.39
C LEU A 27 37.27 12.92 12.99
N THR A 28 36.02 12.80 12.56
CA THR A 28 35.56 13.34 11.27
C THR A 28 35.69 14.87 11.22
N MET A 29 35.36 15.57 12.31
CA MET A 29 35.52 17.03 12.42
C MET A 29 37.00 17.45 12.41
N ASP A 30 37.86 16.70 13.12
CA ASP A 30 39.31 16.93 13.15
C ASP A 30 39.92 16.73 11.75
N ASP A 31 39.57 15.65 11.05
CA ASP A 31 40.00 15.41 9.67
C ASP A 31 39.50 16.47 8.68
N TYR A 32 38.24 16.94 8.82
CA TYR A 32 37.72 18.04 8.02
C TYR A 32 38.55 19.31 8.20
N THR A 33 38.87 19.66 9.45
CA THR A 33 39.65 20.86 9.78
C THR A 33 41.11 20.75 9.35
N ARG A 34 41.65 19.54 9.25
CA ARG A 34 43.01 19.25 8.74
C ARG A 34 43.11 19.12 7.23
N GLY A 35 42.01 19.33 6.49
CA GLY A 35 42.00 19.25 5.03
C GLY A 35 42.16 17.82 4.50
N ALA A 36 41.67 16.82 5.23
CA ALA A 36 41.65 15.44 4.77
C ALA A 36 40.88 15.30 3.44
N SER A 37 41.27 14.31 2.63
CA SER A 37 40.59 14.05 1.36
C SER A 37 39.10 13.77 1.58
N ILE A 38 38.25 14.18 0.65
CA ILE A 38 36.80 13.89 0.66
C ILE A 38 36.55 12.38 0.86
N SER A 39 37.42 11.52 0.33
CA SER A 39 37.33 10.07 0.51
C SER A 39 37.48 9.60 1.96
N ALA A 40 38.35 10.25 2.75
CA ALA A 40 38.50 9.95 4.17
C ALA A 40 37.28 10.42 4.97
N LEU A 41 36.78 11.62 4.67
CA LEU A 41 35.54 12.15 5.27
C LEU A 41 34.34 11.25 5.00
N ILE A 42 34.19 10.75 3.77
CA ILE A 42 33.15 9.79 3.40
C ILE A 42 33.34 8.46 4.14
N ALA A 43 34.58 7.96 4.26
CA ALA A 43 34.85 6.69 4.94
C ALA A 43 34.51 6.75 6.44
N HIS A 44 34.85 7.84 7.14
CA HIS A 44 34.49 8.01 8.55
C HIS A 44 32.98 8.19 8.74
N TRP A 45 32.32 9.00 7.91
CA TRP A 45 30.87 9.10 7.90
C TRP A 45 30.18 7.75 7.64
N TRP A 46 30.73 6.97 6.72
CA TRP A 46 30.25 5.65 6.37
C TRP A 46 30.31 4.69 7.56
N ARG A 47 31.45 4.61 8.25
CA ARG A 47 31.58 3.78 9.45
C ARG A 47 30.65 4.23 10.56
N ALA A 48 30.61 5.53 10.84
CA ALA A 48 29.76 6.09 11.90
C ALA A 48 28.27 5.80 11.67
N LEU A 49 27.76 5.99 10.44
CA LEU A 49 26.35 5.75 10.14
C LEU A 49 26.03 4.27 9.92
N VAL A 50 26.83 3.55 9.14
CA VAL A 50 26.46 2.22 8.63
C VAL A 50 26.99 1.09 9.50
N GLU A 51 28.14 1.26 10.14
CA GLU A 51 28.72 0.21 10.98
C GLU A 51 28.31 0.36 12.45
N LEU A 52 28.13 1.59 12.93
CA LEU A 52 27.82 1.85 14.35
C LEU A 52 26.34 2.10 14.66
N ILE A 53 25.57 2.68 13.72
CA ILE A 53 24.17 3.10 13.98
C ILE A 53 23.15 2.21 13.27
N ALA A 54 23.48 1.67 12.09
CA ALA A 54 22.53 0.87 11.34
C ALA A 54 22.20 -0.46 12.04
N ASP A 55 20.97 -0.92 11.82
CA ASP A 55 20.53 -2.22 12.28
C ASP A 55 21.33 -3.33 11.56
N PRO A 56 22.09 -4.16 12.29
CA PRO A 56 22.92 -5.20 11.68
C PRO A 56 22.08 -6.23 10.90
N ARG A 57 20.80 -6.39 11.23
CA ARG A 57 19.88 -7.31 10.53
C ARG A 57 19.64 -6.87 9.07
N ALA A 58 19.85 -5.59 8.75
CA ALA A 58 19.70 -5.05 7.40
C ALA A 58 20.89 -5.31 6.47
N LYS A 59 22.05 -5.76 6.99
CA LYS A 59 23.31 -5.86 6.24
C LYS A 59 23.24 -6.74 4.99
N HIS A 60 22.37 -7.75 4.96
CA HIS A 60 22.29 -8.70 3.85
C HIS A 60 21.06 -8.51 2.96
N LEU A 61 20.25 -7.49 3.24
CA LEU A 61 19.04 -7.22 2.46
C LEU A 61 19.39 -6.43 1.19
N PRO A 62 18.84 -6.81 0.03
CA PRO A 62 19.01 -6.04 -1.20
C PRO A 62 18.62 -4.57 -1.00
N PHE A 63 19.44 -3.66 -1.52
CA PHE A 63 19.29 -2.20 -1.43
C PHE A 63 19.46 -1.57 -0.03
N MET A 64 19.85 -2.35 0.98
CA MET A 64 20.07 -1.85 2.35
C MET A 64 21.54 -1.57 2.67
N ASP A 65 22.47 -1.85 1.76
CA ASP A 65 23.89 -1.54 1.98
C ASP A 65 24.10 -0.04 2.15
N ASN A 66 23.65 0.74 1.16
CA ASN A 66 23.81 2.19 1.08
C ASN A 66 22.54 2.84 0.47
N PRO A 67 22.32 4.16 0.66
CA PRO A 67 21.11 4.83 0.16
C PRO A 67 21.13 5.11 -1.35
N LEU A 68 22.27 4.98 -2.03
CA LEU A 68 22.43 5.41 -3.42
C LEU A 68 21.52 4.66 -4.41
N PRO A 69 21.28 3.32 -4.30
CA PRO A 69 20.28 2.65 -5.11
C PRO A 69 18.89 3.27 -4.99
N THR A 70 18.43 3.55 -3.77
CA THR A 70 17.12 4.19 -3.53
C THR A 70 17.07 5.58 -4.15
N LEU A 71 18.10 6.40 -3.92
CA LEU A 71 18.19 7.74 -4.51
C LEU A 71 18.24 7.69 -6.04
N GLY A 72 18.99 6.74 -6.61
CA GLY A 72 19.07 6.51 -8.04
C GLY A 72 17.71 6.13 -8.64
N MET A 73 16.95 5.25 -7.96
CA MET A 73 15.58 4.89 -8.37
C MET A 73 14.64 6.10 -8.35
N ILE A 74 14.72 6.95 -7.32
CA ILE A 74 13.92 8.18 -7.22
C ILE A 74 14.29 9.17 -8.33
N ILE A 75 15.58 9.36 -8.62
CA ILE A 75 16.03 10.21 -9.73
C ILE A 75 15.51 9.67 -11.06
N CYS A 76 15.62 8.35 -11.29
CA CYS A 76 15.07 7.72 -12.50
C CYS A 76 13.55 7.91 -12.60
N TYR A 77 12.84 7.75 -11.49
CA TYR A 77 11.41 8.01 -11.40
C TYR A 77 11.05 9.46 -11.77
N LEU A 78 11.75 10.44 -11.20
CA LEU A 78 11.52 11.86 -11.47
C LEU A 78 11.84 12.21 -12.94
N LEU A 79 12.96 11.73 -13.47
CA LEU A 79 13.32 11.91 -14.87
C LEU A 79 12.27 11.29 -15.80
N TRP A 80 11.75 10.11 -15.47
CA TRP A 80 10.68 9.48 -16.23
C TRP A 80 9.39 10.31 -16.19
N VAL A 81 8.93 10.70 -15.01
CA VAL A 81 7.63 11.37 -14.83
C VAL A 81 7.62 12.79 -15.38
N LEU A 82 8.71 13.53 -15.22
CA LEU A 82 8.77 14.96 -15.54
C LEU A 82 9.28 15.24 -16.96
N LEU A 83 10.14 14.37 -17.51
CA LEU A 83 10.84 14.64 -18.76
C LEU A 83 10.66 13.53 -19.80
N ILE A 84 11.25 12.36 -19.55
CA ILE A 84 11.40 11.29 -20.55
C ILE A 84 10.04 10.76 -20.99
N GLY A 85 9.16 10.44 -20.03
CA GLY A 85 7.85 9.86 -20.28
C GLY A 85 6.90 10.80 -21.03
N PRO A 86 6.71 12.06 -20.59
CA PRO A 86 5.93 13.05 -21.35
C PRO A 86 6.46 13.29 -22.77
N MET A 87 7.79 13.37 -22.95
CA MET A 87 8.40 13.49 -24.27
C MET A 87 8.13 12.26 -25.14
N TYR A 88 8.31 11.06 -24.59
CA TYR A 88 8.05 9.79 -25.29
C TYR A 88 6.58 9.65 -25.73
N MET A 89 5.64 10.17 -24.93
CA MET A 89 4.20 10.10 -25.18
C MET A 89 3.63 11.28 -25.98
N ARG A 90 4.45 12.28 -26.35
CA ARG A 90 4.01 13.50 -27.05
C ARG A 90 3.20 13.18 -28.30
N ASP A 91 3.79 12.41 -29.20
CA ASP A 91 3.23 12.07 -30.52
C ASP A 91 2.58 10.68 -30.56
N ARG A 92 2.35 10.07 -29.39
CA ARG A 92 1.70 8.76 -29.24
C ARG A 92 0.29 8.91 -28.71
N LYS A 93 -0.58 7.97 -29.10
CA LYS A 93 -1.91 7.80 -28.50
C LYS A 93 -1.77 7.22 -27.08
N PRO A 94 -2.69 7.55 -26.15
CA PRO A 94 -2.73 6.91 -24.83
C PRO A 94 -2.76 5.39 -24.93
N MET A 95 -1.96 4.69 -24.12
CA MET A 95 -1.96 3.23 -24.13
C MET A 95 -3.19 2.67 -23.38
N ASP A 96 -3.77 1.59 -23.91
CA ASP A 96 -4.76 0.81 -23.17
C ASP A 96 -4.06 -0.19 -22.25
N LEU A 97 -3.90 0.21 -20.98
CA LEU A 97 -3.29 -0.59 -19.93
C LEU A 97 -4.34 -1.13 -18.93
N ARG A 98 -5.63 -1.16 -19.32
CA ARG A 98 -6.72 -1.47 -18.38
C ARG A 98 -6.50 -2.78 -17.61
N ARG A 99 -6.19 -3.87 -18.30
CA ARG A 99 -5.97 -5.18 -17.66
C ARG A 99 -4.75 -5.17 -16.73
N VAL A 100 -3.65 -4.56 -17.17
CA VAL A 100 -2.42 -4.42 -16.37
C VAL A 100 -2.72 -3.66 -15.07
N ILE A 101 -3.45 -2.55 -15.17
CA ILE A 101 -3.82 -1.72 -14.01
C ILE A 101 -4.77 -2.48 -13.07
N ILE A 102 -5.70 -3.28 -13.57
CA ILE A 102 -6.57 -4.11 -12.70
C ILE A 102 -5.73 -5.08 -11.87
N PHE A 103 -4.86 -5.87 -12.51
CA PHE A 103 -4.02 -6.83 -11.80
C PHE A 103 -3.00 -6.17 -10.87
N TYR A 104 -2.43 -5.05 -11.29
CA TYR A 104 -1.53 -4.25 -10.45
C TYR A 104 -2.25 -3.72 -9.21
N ASN A 105 -3.44 -3.13 -9.34
CA ASN A 105 -4.19 -2.64 -8.18
C ASN A 105 -4.63 -3.79 -7.27
N LEU A 106 -5.02 -4.95 -7.84
CA LEU A 106 -5.32 -6.14 -7.05
C LEU A 106 -4.10 -6.60 -6.24
N PHE A 107 -2.92 -6.65 -6.87
CA PHE A 107 -1.67 -6.94 -6.20
C PHE A 107 -1.40 -5.95 -5.05
N GLN A 108 -1.57 -4.65 -5.30
CA GLN A 108 -1.37 -3.63 -4.25
C GLN A 108 -2.37 -3.78 -3.10
N VAL A 109 -3.65 -4.08 -3.38
CA VAL A 109 -4.64 -4.36 -2.32
C VAL A 109 -4.20 -5.53 -1.45
N LEU A 110 -3.77 -6.64 -2.07
CA LEU A 110 -3.32 -7.83 -1.34
C LEU A 110 -2.04 -7.56 -0.54
N LEU A 111 -1.07 -6.84 -1.14
CA LEU A 111 0.18 -6.48 -0.48
C LEU A 111 -0.06 -5.56 0.71
N SER A 112 -0.87 -4.51 0.55
CA SER A 112 -1.24 -3.60 1.65
C SER A 112 -2.04 -4.32 2.73
N GLY A 113 -2.94 -5.24 2.36
CA GLY A 113 -3.70 -6.05 3.31
C GLY A 113 -2.80 -6.98 4.13
N TYR A 114 -1.85 -7.66 3.46
CA TYR A 114 -0.82 -8.45 4.11
C TYR A 114 0.01 -7.60 5.07
N MET A 115 0.52 -6.46 4.63
CA MET A 115 1.33 -5.58 5.48
C MET A 115 0.54 -5.01 6.65
N PHE A 116 -0.73 -4.68 6.47
CA PHE A 116 -1.61 -4.23 7.55
C PHE A 116 -1.76 -5.33 8.60
N TYR A 117 -2.11 -6.54 8.19
CA TYR A 117 -2.21 -7.70 9.10
C TYR A 117 -0.90 -7.98 9.83
N GLU A 118 0.22 -7.99 9.11
CA GLU A 118 1.53 -8.23 9.69
C GLU A 118 1.92 -7.16 10.70
N HIS A 119 1.62 -5.87 10.47
CA HIS A 119 1.96 -4.82 11.43
C HIS A 119 1.18 -5.00 12.73
N LEU A 120 -0.10 -5.39 12.63
CA LEU A 120 -0.92 -5.70 13.80
C LEU A 120 -0.33 -6.88 14.58
N MET A 121 -0.03 -7.99 13.90
CA MET A 121 0.45 -9.22 14.54
C MET A 121 1.93 -9.18 14.93
N ALA A 122 2.71 -8.25 14.37
CA ALA A 122 4.13 -8.05 14.71
C ALA A 122 4.32 -7.08 15.87
N GLY A 123 3.27 -6.42 16.37
CA GLY A 123 3.41 -5.53 17.53
C GLY A 123 2.11 -4.90 17.99
N TRP A 124 1.35 -4.24 17.11
CA TRP A 124 0.25 -3.35 17.50
C TRP A 124 -0.97 -4.04 18.15
N LEU A 125 -1.15 -5.34 17.92
CA LEU A 125 -2.09 -6.21 18.67
C LEU A 125 -1.36 -7.25 19.54
N SER A 126 -0.03 -7.19 19.62
CA SER A 126 0.81 -8.18 20.29
C SER A 126 1.72 -7.56 21.37
N GLY A 127 1.32 -6.41 21.92
CA GLY A 127 1.93 -5.81 23.11
C GLY A 127 2.58 -4.44 22.93
N TYR A 128 2.52 -3.82 21.74
CA TYR A 128 2.99 -2.44 21.58
C TYR A 128 2.13 -1.44 22.33
N SER A 129 2.77 -0.43 22.90
CA SER A 129 2.10 0.71 23.53
C SER A 129 1.79 1.81 22.52
N LEU A 130 0.54 2.30 22.50
CA LEU A 130 0.13 3.47 21.71
C LEU A 130 0.71 4.79 22.26
N THR A 131 1.13 4.81 23.51
CA THR A 131 1.72 6.00 24.14
C THR A 131 3.19 6.14 23.76
N CYS A 132 3.96 5.08 23.96
CA CYS A 132 5.39 5.08 23.67
C CYS A 132 5.90 3.66 23.44
N GLN A 133 6.36 3.41 22.23
CA GLN A 133 6.98 2.16 21.84
C GLN A 133 8.36 2.42 21.24
N THR A 134 9.38 1.83 21.85
CA THR A 134 10.74 1.80 21.32
C THR A 134 10.92 0.69 20.29
N VAL A 135 12.01 0.78 19.52
CA VAL A 135 12.42 -0.28 18.61
C VAL A 135 13.03 -1.42 19.42
N ASP A 136 12.59 -2.65 19.16
CA ASP A 136 13.25 -3.86 19.65
C ASP A 136 14.28 -4.31 18.60
N TYR A 137 15.57 -4.27 18.95
CA TYR A 137 16.68 -4.71 18.09
C TYR A 137 17.10 -6.17 18.33
N SER A 138 16.40 -6.90 19.19
CA SER A 138 16.69 -8.30 19.47
C SER A 138 16.38 -9.22 18.27
N ASP A 139 16.84 -10.46 18.38
CA ASP A 139 16.51 -11.53 17.43
C ASP A 139 15.23 -12.31 17.80
N SER A 140 14.37 -11.73 18.63
CA SER A 140 13.09 -12.36 18.99
C SER A 140 12.22 -12.58 17.74
N PRO A 141 11.36 -13.61 17.71
CA PRO A 141 10.49 -13.88 16.57
C PRO A 141 9.61 -12.68 16.19
N LEU A 142 9.10 -11.95 17.19
CA LEU A 142 8.25 -10.77 16.98
C LEU A 142 9.05 -9.60 16.40
N SER A 143 10.26 -9.36 16.93
CA SER A 143 11.14 -8.31 16.43
C SER A 143 11.60 -8.59 15.00
N ARG A 144 12.01 -9.82 14.68
CA ARG A 144 12.37 -10.21 13.30
C ARG A 144 11.19 -10.11 12.34
N ARG A 145 9.97 -10.44 12.80
CA ARG A 145 8.74 -10.26 12.01
C ARG A 145 8.52 -8.79 11.67
N MET A 146 8.59 -7.88 12.65
CA MET A 146 8.45 -6.44 12.43
C MET A 146 9.56 -5.88 11.52
N PHE A 147 10.80 -6.31 11.74
CA PHE A 147 11.94 -5.91 10.92
C PHE A 147 11.77 -6.30 9.45
N ASN A 148 11.47 -7.58 9.19
CA ASN A 148 11.23 -8.07 7.83
C ASN A 148 10.05 -7.36 7.16
N LEU A 149 9.01 -7.04 7.94
CA LEU A 149 7.86 -6.29 7.45
C LEU A 149 8.23 -4.85 7.06
N CYS A 150 9.10 -4.17 7.80
CA CYS A 150 9.60 -2.84 7.42
C CYS A 150 10.32 -2.91 6.07
N TYR A 151 11.08 -3.99 5.81
CA TYR A 151 11.70 -4.20 4.51
C TYR A 151 10.68 -4.43 3.39
N VAL A 152 9.64 -5.24 3.63
CA VAL A 152 8.54 -5.43 2.66
C VAL A 152 7.83 -4.10 2.38
N TYR A 153 7.63 -3.27 3.41
CA TYR A 153 7.06 -1.93 3.27
C TYR A 153 7.95 -1.02 2.42
N TYR A 154 9.27 -1.06 2.58
CA TYR A 154 10.20 -0.37 1.68
C TYR A 154 10.04 -0.81 0.22
N LEU A 155 10.00 -2.12 -0.04
CA LEU A 155 9.79 -2.66 -1.38
C LEU A 155 8.43 -2.24 -1.96
N SER A 156 7.39 -2.16 -1.11
CA SER A 156 6.08 -1.69 -1.55
C SER A 156 6.17 -0.26 -2.08
N LYS A 157 6.85 0.65 -1.39
CA LYS A 157 6.99 2.05 -1.86
C LYS A 157 7.71 2.18 -3.20
N LEU A 158 8.67 1.30 -3.49
CA LEU A 158 9.27 1.22 -4.82
C LEU A 158 8.28 0.73 -5.88
N SER A 159 7.43 -0.25 -5.54
CA SER A 159 6.41 -0.75 -6.47
C SER A 159 5.36 0.31 -6.83
N GLU A 160 5.09 1.25 -5.93
CA GLU A 160 4.12 2.33 -6.11
C GLU A 160 4.56 3.36 -7.18
N PHE A 161 5.84 3.39 -7.58
CA PHE A 161 6.28 4.18 -8.73
C PHE A 161 5.52 3.85 -10.02
N ALA A 162 5.02 2.61 -10.13
CA ALA A 162 4.24 2.18 -11.27
C ALA A 162 2.94 3.00 -11.45
N ASP A 163 2.37 3.57 -10.38
CA ASP A 163 1.18 4.42 -10.45
C ASP A 163 1.38 5.60 -11.41
N THR A 164 2.47 6.33 -11.19
CA THR A 164 2.80 7.50 -12.00
C THR A 164 3.26 7.12 -13.39
N VAL A 165 3.95 5.97 -13.54
CA VAL A 165 4.28 5.41 -14.85
C VAL A 165 3.00 5.18 -15.66
N PHE A 166 1.98 4.55 -15.07
CA PHE A 166 0.70 4.35 -15.75
C PHE A 166 -0.02 5.66 -16.09
N PHE A 167 0.05 6.68 -15.24
CA PHE A 167 -0.51 8.00 -15.55
C PHE A 167 0.14 8.62 -16.79
N VAL A 168 1.47 8.58 -16.89
CA VAL A 168 2.21 9.06 -18.06
C VAL A 168 1.82 8.29 -19.32
N LEU A 169 1.88 6.95 -19.29
CA LEU A 169 1.59 6.12 -20.46
C LEU A 169 0.13 6.22 -20.94
N ARG A 170 -0.80 6.62 -20.05
CA ARG A 170 -2.21 6.87 -20.37
C ARG A 170 -2.52 8.33 -20.67
N LYS A 171 -1.50 9.21 -20.72
CA LYS A 171 -1.64 10.67 -20.88
C LYS A 171 -2.63 11.29 -19.89
N LYS A 172 -2.59 10.85 -18.63
CA LYS A 172 -3.39 11.36 -17.51
C LYS A 172 -2.59 12.31 -16.64
N GLN A 173 -1.96 13.31 -17.25
CA GLN A 173 -1.05 14.24 -16.56
C GLN A 173 -1.74 15.02 -15.43
N SER A 174 -3.06 15.25 -15.51
CA SER A 174 -3.83 15.88 -14.43
C SER A 174 -3.88 15.08 -13.13
N GLN A 175 -3.47 13.80 -13.16
CA GLN A 175 -3.32 12.96 -11.96
C GLN A 175 -1.93 13.08 -11.33
N ILE A 176 -0.94 13.62 -12.06
CA ILE A 176 0.44 13.80 -11.60
C ILE A 176 0.53 15.19 -10.96
N THR A 177 0.02 15.29 -9.73
CA THR A 177 0.01 16.52 -8.94
C THR A 177 1.30 16.68 -8.13
N ASP A 178 1.57 17.89 -7.63
CA ASP A 178 2.71 18.13 -6.73
C ASP A 178 2.64 17.25 -5.48
N LEU A 179 1.43 17.05 -4.93
CA LEU A 179 1.19 16.12 -3.82
C LEU A 179 1.62 14.69 -4.18
N HIS A 180 1.24 14.21 -5.36
CA HIS A 180 1.56 12.86 -5.83
C HIS A 180 3.08 12.68 -6.01
N VAL A 181 3.72 13.62 -6.70
CA VAL A 181 5.17 13.55 -6.96
C VAL A 181 5.97 13.70 -5.67
N TYR A 182 5.60 14.62 -4.79
CA TYR A 182 6.22 14.79 -3.48
C TYR A 182 6.12 13.50 -2.65
N HIS A 183 4.90 12.93 -2.55
CA HIS A 183 4.64 11.70 -1.81
C HIS A 183 5.50 10.53 -2.30
N HIS A 184 5.42 10.21 -3.60
CA HIS A 184 6.13 9.05 -4.13
C HIS A 184 7.65 9.24 -4.20
N SER A 185 8.15 10.48 -4.17
CA SER A 185 9.60 10.71 -4.10
C SER A 185 10.15 10.56 -2.68
N LEU A 186 9.37 10.97 -1.67
CA LEU A 186 9.82 11.00 -0.28
C LEU A 186 9.61 9.68 0.45
N THR A 187 8.46 9.02 0.26
CA THR A 187 8.11 7.81 1.01
C THR A 187 9.09 6.63 0.85
N PRO A 188 9.75 6.39 -0.31
CA PRO A 188 10.79 5.37 -0.39
C PRO A 188 12.04 5.71 0.42
N ILE A 189 12.38 7.00 0.56
CA ILE A 189 13.49 7.46 1.42
C ILE A 189 13.15 7.17 2.88
N GLU A 190 11.93 7.53 3.30
CA GLU A 190 11.47 7.29 4.67
C GLU A 190 11.45 5.79 5.00
N ALA A 191 10.94 4.96 4.10
CA ALA A 191 10.89 3.52 4.30
C ALA A 191 12.30 2.87 4.30
N TRP A 192 13.25 3.44 3.54
CA TRP A 192 14.65 3.03 3.58
C TRP A 192 15.29 3.36 4.94
N ILE A 193 15.12 4.60 5.43
CA ILE A 193 15.60 5.04 6.75
C ILE A 193 14.97 4.18 7.85
N LEU A 194 13.66 3.94 7.77
CA LEU A 194 12.92 3.09 8.69
C LEU A 194 13.58 1.71 8.79
N THR A 195 13.74 1.03 7.66
CA THR A 195 14.27 -0.34 7.63
C THR A 195 15.73 -0.39 8.07
N LYS A 196 16.55 0.58 7.65
CA LYS A 196 17.99 0.59 7.91
C LYS A 196 18.32 0.89 9.37
N PHE A 197 17.53 1.71 10.05
CA PHE A 197 17.91 2.26 11.36
C PHE A 197 16.90 2.02 12.47
N ILE A 198 15.60 2.02 12.19
CA ILE A 198 14.56 2.14 13.22
C ILE A 198 13.37 1.23 12.92
N ALA A 199 13.66 -0.01 12.50
CA ALA A 199 12.67 -0.96 12.00
C ALA A 199 11.77 -1.50 13.13
N GLY A 200 10.80 -0.70 13.55
CA GLY A 200 9.86 -1.02 14.62
C GLY A 200 9.41 0.19 15.43
N GLY A 201 8.73 -0.09 16.54
CA GLY A 201 8.28 0.92 17.50
C GLY A 201 7.36 2.01 16.94
N ASN A 202 7.40 3.20 17.56
CA ASN A 202 6.53 4.33 17.26
C ASN A 202 6.50 4.73 15.77
N ALA A 203 7.63 4.59 15.06
CA ALA A 203 7.70 4.93 13.64
C ALA A 203 6.83 4.03 12.74
N THR A 204 6.33 2.90 13.25
CA THR A 204 5.51 1.97 12.47
C THR A 204 4.00 2.20 12.60
N LEU A 205 3.52 3.03 13.55
CA LEU A 205 2.08 3.34 13.66
C LEU A 205 1.56 4.02 12.38
N PRO A 206 2.26 5.03 11.81
CA PRO A 206 1.85 5.62 10.54
C PRO A 206 1.78 4.60 9.40
N ASN A 207 2.68 3.60 9.38
CA ASN A 207 2.67 2.55 8.36
C ASN A 207 1.44 1.65 8.47
N VAL A 208 1.01 1.30 9.69
CA VAL A 208 -0.21 0.50 9.90
C VAL A 208 -1.41 1.22 9.31
N ILE A 209 -1.56 2.50 9.64
CA ILE A 209 -2.69 3.30 9.15
C ILE A 209 -2.57 3.49 7.64
N ASN A 210 -1.37 3.78 7.12
CA ASN A 210 -1.13 3.91 5.68
C ASN A 210 -1.52 2.64 4.92
N ASN A 211 -1.13 1.46 5.40
CA ASN A 211 -1.47 0.19 4.78
C ASN A 211 -2.98 -0.04 4.73
N PHE A 212 -3.70 0.27 5.82
CA PHE A 212 -5.16 0.22 5.82
C PHE A 212 -5.77 1.17 4.78
N VAL A 213 -5.29 2.40 4.72
CA VAL A 213 -5.77 3.38 3.73
C VAL A 213 -5.42 2.97 2.30
N HIS A 214 -4.24 2.37 2.08
CA HIS A 214 -3.82 1.85 0.77
C HIS A 214 -4.69 0.68 0.31
N VAL A 215 -5.15 -0.21 1.21
CA VAL A 215 -6.16 -1.22 0.87
C VAL A 215 -7.40 -0.56 0.25
N LEU A 216 -7.94 0.47 0.91
CA LEU A 216 -9.13 1.17 0.43
C LEU A 216 -8.87 1.94 -0.89
N MET A 217 -7.73 2.62 -0.98
CA MET A 217 -7.34 3.43 -2.13
C MET A 217 -7.11 2.58 -3.38
N TYR A 218 -6.31 1.51 -3.29
CA TYR A 218 -6.05 0.64 -4.44
C TYR A 218 -7.29 -0.18 -4.82
N PHE A 219 -8.15 -0.54 -3.85
CA PHE A 219 -9.41 -1.19 -4.16
C PHE A 219 -10.32 -0.26 -4.99
N TYR A 220 -10.39 1.03 -4.64
CA TYR A 220 -11.09 2.03 -5.44
C TYR A 220 -10.50 2.18 -6.86
N TYR A 221 -9.17 2.22 -6.99
CA TYR A 221 -8.52 2.29 -8.30
C TYR A 221 -8.77 1.04 -9.15
N MET A 222 -8.78 -0.14 -8.52
CA MET A 222 -9.14 -1.40 -9.17
C MET A 222 -10.58 -1.33 -9.72
N LEU A 223 -11.56 -0.96 -8.90
CA LEU A 223 -12.95 -0.81 -9.33
C LEU A 223 -13.10 0.22 -10.46
N SER A 224 -12.42 1.37 -10.33
CA SER A 224 -12.42 2.39 -11.36
C SER A 224 -11.86 1.85 -12.69
N ALA A 225 -10.82 1.02 -12.65
CA ALA A 225 -10.24 0.38 -13.84
C ALA A 225 -11.13 -0.74 -14.40
N MET A 226 -11.91 -1.44 -13.56
CA MET A 226 -12.94 -2.39 -13.99
C MET A 226 -14.13 -1.71 -14.66
N GLY A 227 -14.25 -0.39 -14.59
CA GLY A 227 -15.27 0.39 -15.30
C GLY A 227 -16.47 0.78 -14.43
N TYR A 228 -16.40 0.58 -13.11
CA TYR A 228 -17.40 1.10 -12.18
C TYR A 228 -17.31 2.63 -12.14
N ARG A 229 -18.41 3.32 -12.48
CA ARG A 229 -18.45 4.79 -12.63
C ARG A 229 -18.91 5.51 -11.37
N ASP A 230 -19.90 4.97 -10.66
CA ASP A 230 -20.58 5.64 -9.55
C ASP A 230 -20.13 5.10 -8.19
N ILE A 231 -18.84 5.25 -7.90
CA ILE A 231 -18.29 4.84 -6.60
C ILE A 231 -18.57 5.94 -5.57
N TRP A 232 -19.75 5.87 -4.95
CA TRP A 232 -20.32 6.89 -4.05
C TRP A 232 -19.41 7.27 -2.87
N TRP A 233 -18.54 6.36 -2.43
CA TRP A 233 -17.66 6.58 -1.29
C TRP A 233 -16.32 7.24 -1.63
N LYS A 234 -16.11 7.67 -2.88
CA LYS A 234 -14.89 8.39 -3.31
C LYS A 234 -14.55 9.58 -2.40
N LYS A 235 -15.55 10.34 -1.95
CA LYS A 235 -15.32 11.51 -1.08
C LYS A 235 -14.75 11.13 0.29
N TYR A 236 -15.21 10.01 0.85
CA TYR A 236 -14.77 9.52 2.17
C TYR A 236 -13.31 9.06 2.14
N MET A 237 -12.77 8.72 0.96
CA MET A 237 -11.36 8.37 0.82
C MET A 237 -10.43 9.50 1.25
N THR A 238 -10.69 10.71 0.78
CA THR A 238 -9.88 11.89 1.13
C THR A 238 -10.06 12.25 2.61
N GLU A 239 -11.27 12.08 3.14
CA GLU A 239 -11.54 12.29 4.58
C GLU A 239 -10.75 11.30 5.44
N VAL A 240 -10.72 10.01 5.08
CA VAL A 240 -9.93 8.98 5.79
C VAL A 240 -8.43 9.28 5.72
N GLN A 241 -7.91 9.73 4.56
CA GLN A 241 -6.50 10.14 4.43
C GLN A 241 -6.16 11.34 5.33
N ILE A 242 -7.05 12.32 5.44
CA ILE A 242 -6.87 13.46 6.36
C ILE A 242 -6.86 12.99 7.82
N ILE A 243 -7.81 12.12 8.19
CA ILE A 243 -7.88 11.55 9.55
C ILE A 243 -6.60 10.78 9.90
N GLN A 244 -6.03 10.01 8.95
CA GLN A 244 -4.75 9.34 9.12
C GLN A 244 -3.65 10.32 9.57
N PHE A 245 -3.48 11.45 8.86
CA PHE A 245 -2.41 12.40 9.20
C PHE A 245 -2.65 13.07 10.56
N ILE A 246 -3.91 13.37 10.91
CA ILE A 246 -4.26 13.90 12.23
C ILE A 246 -3.84 12.92 13.34
N ILE A 247 -4.16 11.63 13.18
CA ILE A 247 -3.77 10.59 14.14
C ILE A 247 -2.25 10.47 14.24
N CYS A 248 -1.54 10.48 13.10
CA CYS A 248 -0.07 10.39 13.07
C CYS A 248 0.59 11.59 13.77
N ILE A 249 0.08 12.81 13.54
CA ILE A 249 0.54 14.04 14.19
C ILE A 249 0.33 13.95 15.71
N ALA A 250 -0.87 13.55 16.15
CA ALA A 250 -1.19 13.39 17.56
C ALA A 250 -0.27 12.37 18.24
N HIS A 251 0.00 11.24 17.59
CA HIS A 251 0.92 10.22 18.10
C HIS A 251 2.36 10.74 18.20
N CYS A 252 2.84 11.50 17.21
CA CYS A 252 4.18 12.11 17.26
C CYS A 252 4.29 13.16 18.39
N ILE A 253 3.28 14.02 18.55
CA ILE A 253 3.23 15.00 19.65
C ILE A 253 3.23 14.28 20.99
N ASN A 254 2.42 13.23 21.15
CA ASN A 254 2.39 12.44 22.37
C ASN A 254 3.77 11.86 22.71
N ALA A 255 4.48 11.29 21.73
CA ALA A 255 5.82 10.75 21.93
C ALA A 255 6.84 11.83 22.37
N LEU A 256 6.73 13.06 21.85
CA LEU A 256 7.59 14.18 22.23
C LEU A 256 7.30 14.69 23.65
N VAL A 257 6.01 14.82 24.00
CA VAL A 257 5.56 15.36 25.30
C VAL A 257 5.79 14.38 26.45
N THR A 258 5.57 13.09 26.23
CA THR A 258 5.72 12.05 27.26
C THR A 258 7.18 11.67 27.53
N GLY A 259 8.14 12.24 26.82
CA GLY A 259 9.55 11.92 26.99
C GLY A 259 9.90 10.50 26.55
N CYS A 260 9.17 9.95 25.57
CA CYS A 260 9.38 8.60 25.06
C CYS A 260 10.86 8.40 24.65
N PRO A 261 11.53 7.30 25.07
CA PRO A 261 12.91 6.99 24.68
C PRO A 261 13.05 6.52 23.21
N PHE A 262 12.20 7.05 22.33
CA PHE A 262 12.34 6.95 20.88
C PHE A 262 13.11 8.18 20.35
N PRO A 263 13.94 8.06 19.29
CA PRO A 263 14.78 9.18 18.84
C PRO A 263 13.98 10.45 18.51
N ARG A 264 14.14 11.50 19.34
CA ARG A 264 13.41 12.77 19.21
C ARG A 264 13.60 13.42 17.84
N PHE A 265 14.81 13.38 17.30
CA PHE A 265 15.11 13.90 15.97
C PHE A 265 14.21 13.27 14.90
N ILE A 266 14.10 11.94 14.92
CA ILE A 266 13.24 11.18 14.00
C ILE A 266 11.76 11.54 14.23
N THR A 267 11.29 11.53 15.48
CA THR A 267 9.88 11.91 15.79
C THR A 267 9.54 13.32 15.27
N THR A 268 10.46 14.28 15.40
CA THR A 268 10.29 15.64 14.88
C THR A 268 10.22 15.66 13.36
N LEU A 269 11.06 14.89 12.66
CA LEU A 269 10.98 14.77 11.20
C LEU A 269 9.65 14.16 10.74
N LEU A 270 9.18 13.08 11.39
CA LEU A 270 7.87 12.49 11.10
C LEU A 270 6.73 13.51 11.34
N LEU A 271 6.81 14.27 12.43
CA LEU A 271 5.82 15.30 12.74
C LEU A 271 5.76 16.40 11.66
N ILE A 272 6.92 16.90 11.23
CA ILE A 272 7.02 17.91 10.17
C ILE A 272 6.44 17.34 8.88
N ASN A 273 6.85 16.13 8.48
CA ASN A 273 6.39 15.54 7.24
C ASN A 273 4.87 15.24 7.24
N ALA A 274 4.34 14.66 8.32
CA ALA A 274 2.91 14.44 8.48
C ALA A 274 2.11 15.76 8.41
N SER A 275 2.67 16.85 8.95
CA SER A 275 2.06 18.19 8.86
C SER A 275 2.06 18.76 7.45
N ILE A 276 3.13 18.55 6.68
CA ILE A 276 3.20 18.92 5.26
C ILE A 276 2.15 18.14 4.46
N PHE A 277 2.06 16.82 4.66
CA PHE A 277 1.04 16.01 3.99
C PHE A 277 -0.38 16.46 4.36
N LEU A 278 -0.65 16.72 5.64
CA LEU A 278 -1.95 17.24 6.06
C LEU A 278 -2.29 18.54 5.32
N ALA A 279 -1.34 19.48 5.22
CA ALA A 279 -1.56 20.73 4.50
C ALA A 279 -1.85 20.50 3.00
N LEU A 280 -1.09 19.62 2.34
CA LEU A 280 -1.29 19.29 0.93
C LEU A 280 -2.64 18.60 0.66
N PHE A 281 -3.04 17.64 1.53
CA PHE A 281 -4.34 16.97 1.43
C PHE A 281 -5.51 17.91 1.73
N MET A 282 -5.35 18.81 2.69
CA MET A 282 -6.34 19.85 2.97
C MET A 282 -6.50 20.80 1.78
N ASN A 283 -5.41 21.21 1.12
CA ASN A 283 -5.48 22.01 -0.09
C ASN A 283 -6.23 21.27 -1.21
N PHE A 284 -5.86 20.01 -1.47
CA PHE A 284 -6.54 19.15 -2.45
C PHE A 284 -8.03 19.01 -2.15
N TYR A 285 -8.41 18.80 -0.89
CA TYR A 285 -9.80 18.65 -0.47
C TYR A 285 -10.61 19.93 -0.72
N ILE A 286 -10.05 21.09 -0.35
CA ILE A 286 -10.69 22.39 -0.56
C ILE A 286 -10.91 22.67 -2.05
N GLU A 287 -9.89 22.43 -2.87
CA GLU A 287 -9.96 22.64 -4.32
C GLU A 287 -10.94 21.67 -5.00
N SER A 288 -10.89 20.39 -4.64
CA SER A 288 -11.67 19.36 -5.31
C SER A 288 -13.14 19.32 -4.89
N TYR A 289 -13.44 19.59 -3.63
CA TYR A 289 -14.80 19.42 -3.09
C TYR A 289 -15.48 20.73 -2.72
N LYS A 290 -14.77 21.68 -2.08
CA LYS A 290 -15.41 22.93 -1.63
C LYS A 290 -15.50 23.97 -2.75
N ARG A 291 -14.41 24.22 -3.49
CA ARG A 291 -14.39 25.24 -4.56
C ARG A 291 -15.23 24.82 -5.76
N LYS A 292 -15.08 23.57 -6.24
CA LYS A 292 -15.89 23.05 -7.35
C LYS A 292 -17.39 22.99 -7.04
N SER A 293 -17.78 22.62 -5.82
CA SER A 293 -19.18 22.65 -5.39
C SER A 293 -19.76 24.07 -5.40
N LYS A 294 -18.99 25.07 -4.94
CA LYS A 294 -19.41 26.48 -4.99
C LYS A 294 -19.57 26.99 -6.42
N THR A 295 -18.63 26.70 -7.32
CA THR A 295 -18.73 27.10 -8.73
C THR A 295 -19.92 26.44 -9.43
N ALA A 296 -20.20 25.17 -9.14
CA ALA A 296 -21.38 24.48 -9.66
C ALA A 296 -22.68 25.12 -9.13
N ALA A 297 -22.76 25.44 -7.84
CA ALA A 297 -23.93 26.10 -7.24
C ALA A 297 -24.17 27.51 -7.81
N VAL A 298 -23.11 28.29 -8.04
CA VAL A 298 -23.21 29.63 -8.66
C VAL A 298 -23.67 29.53 -10.11
N LYS A 299 -23.19 28.54 -10.89
CA LYS A 299 -23.62 28.34 -12.28
C LYS A 299 -25.09 27.92 -12.37
N VAL A 300 -25.57 27.08 -11.46
CA VAL A 300 -27.00 26.71 -11.37
C VAL A 300 -27.85 27.92 -11.00
N SER A 301 -27.43 28.74 -10.03
CA SER A 301 -28.13 29.95 -9.63
C SER A 301 -28.21 31.01 -10.75
N ALA A 302 -27.12 31.18 -11.52
CA ALA A 302 -27.09 32.09 -12.66
C ALA A 302 -27.97 31.63 -13.84
N THR A 303 -28.21 30.33 -13.98
CA THR A 303 -29.07 29.78 -15.06
C THR A 303 -30.55 29.79 -14.66
N SER A 304 -30.87 29.95 -13.37
CA SER A 304 -32.24 30.07 -12.86
C SER A 304 -32.77 31.51 -12.74
N ALA A 305 -31.96 32.52 -13.11
CA ALA A 305 -32.42 33.90 -13.19
C ALA A 305 -33.16 34.14 -14.54
N PRO A 306 -34.37 34.73 -14.55
CA PRO A 306 -35.07 35.01 -15.79
C PRO A 306 -34.30 36.08 -16.56
N SER A 307 -33.72 35.68 -17.69
CA SER A 307 -32.99 36.57 -18.59
C SER A 307 -33.99 37.16 -19.58
N ILE A 308 -34.19 38.48 -19.56
CA ILE A 308 -34.78 39.20 -20.69
C ILE A 308 -33.73 39.19 -21.80
N GLU A 309 -34.08 38.60 -22.95
CA GLU A 309 -33.22 38.57 -24.14
C GLU A 309 -32.85 39.98 -24.63
N PRO A 310 -31.60 40.15 -25.08
CA PRO A 310 -31.38 40.79 -26.36
C PRO A 310 -30.63 39.88 -27.34
N ALA A 311 -30.95 40.10 -28.61
CA ALA A 311 -30.55 39.38 -29.82
C ALA A 311 -29.01 39.28 -30.04
N PRO A 312 -28.55 38.41 -30.97
CA PRO A 312 -27.29 37.67 -30.86
C PRO A 312 -26.07 38.47 -31.35
N ALA A 313 -24.96 38.33 -30.62
CA ALA A 313 -23.62 38.64 -31.12
C ALA A 313 -22.77 37.36 -31.11
N VAL A 314 -22.29 36.99 -32.30
CA VAL A 314 -21.44 35.85 -32.59
C VAL A 314 -20.03 36.09 -32.03
N SER A 315 -19.54 35.19 -31.18
CA SER A 315 -18.10 35.02 -30.90
C SER A 315 -17.88 33.71 -30.15
N GLY A 316 -17.19 32.78 -30.81
CA GLY A 316 -17.05 31.39 -30.37
C GLY A 316 -16.07 31.18 -29.21
N MET A 317 -16.41 30.18 -28.40
CA MET A 317 -15.48 29.18 -27.86
C MET A 317 -16.33 28.09 -27.20
N GLN A 318 -16.53 26.99 -27.92
CA GLN A 318 -17.15 25.80 -27.39
C GLN A 318 -16.04 24.85 -26.96
N GLU A 319 -15.82 24.74 -25.65
CA GLU A 319 -15.04 23.63 -25.10
C GLU A 319 -15.81 22.32 -25.34
N LEU A 320 -15.07 21.34 -25.86
CA LEU A 320 -15.53 20.02 -26.27
C LEU A 320 -16.05 19.19 -25.09
N PRO A 321 -17.13 18.39 -25.28
CA PRO A 321 -17.54 17.36 -24.35
C PRO A 321 -16.59 16.15 -24.40
N VAL A 322 -16.57 15.43 -23.28
CA VAL A 322 -15.78 14.22 -23.02
C VAL A 322 -16.00 13.16 -24.11
N VAL A 323 -14.88 12.73 -24.70
CA VAL A 323 -14.74 11.69 -25.72
C VAL A 323 -15.67 10.50 -25.51
N ALA A 324 -16.63 10.35 -26.43
CA ALA A 324 -17.20 9.08 -26.81
C ALA A 324 -16.68 8.75 -28.22
N GLU A 325 -15.93 7.66 -28.36
CA GLU A 325 -15.98 6.82 -29.58
C GLU A 325 -15.16 5.54 -29.39
N ALA A 326 -15.79 4.39 -29.65
CA ALA A 326 -15.63 3.73 -30.94
C ALA A 326 -16.72 2.65 -31.08
N ALA A 327 -17.64 2.89 -32.02
CA ALA A 327 -18.57 1.92 -32.53
C ALA A 327 -17.85 0.91 -33.45
N VAL A 328 -18.24 -0.36 -33.36
CA VAL A 328 -17.94 -1.36 -34.39
C VAL A 328 -19.00 -1.22 -35.48
N ILE A 329 -18.58 -0.74 -36.65
CA ILE A 329 -19.41 -0.68 -37.86
C ILE A 329 -19.55 -2.10 -38.41
N LYS A 330 -20.79 -2.56 -38.56
CA LYS A 330 -21.17 -3.67 -39.45
C LYS A 330 -21.86 -3.03 -40.66
N SER A 331 -21.12 -2.92 -41.77
CA SER A 331 -21.67 -2.78 -43.13
C SER A 331 -22.30 -4.13 -43.53
N ALA A 332 -23.30 -4.28 -44.40
CA ALA A 332 -24.06 -3.39 -45.25
C ALA A 332 -25.33 -4.14 -45.76
N GLN A 333 -26.17 -3.37 -46.45
CA GLN A 333 -27.10 -3.72 -47.53
C GLN A 333 -28.61 -3.63 -47.23
N LEU A 334 -29.21 -2.62 -47.85
CA LEU A 334 -30.62 -2.43 -48.14
C LEU A 334 -30.75 -2.35 -49.67
N ASP A 335 -31.72 -3.09 -50.19
CA ASP A 335 -32.45 -3.01 -51.47
C ASP A 335 -31.72 -2.81 -52.81
N GLN A 336 -31.92 -3.80 -53.71
CA GLN A 336 -32.27 -3.58 -55.11
C GLN A 336 -33.24 -4.67 -55.61
N SER A 337 -34.19 -4.23 -56.42
CA SER A 337 -35.30 -4.93 -57.03
C SER A 337 -34.95 -5.60 -58.38
N ALA A 338 -35.80 -6.57 -58.75
CA ALA A 338 -36.19 -7.02 -60.11
C ALA A 338 -35.68 -8.38 -60.66
N GLN A 339 -36.68 -9.26 -60.92
CA GLN A 339 -36.86 -10.28 -61.99
C GLN A 339 -35.90 -11.50 -62.00
N GLU A 340 -36.29 -12.78 -62.19
CA GLU A 340 -37.35 -13.36 -63.01
C GLU A 340 -37.57 -14.88 -62.70
N ALA A 341 -38.82 -15.35 -62.82
CA ALA A 341 -39.29 -16.62 -63.40
C ALA A 341 -39.16 -18.02 -62.72
N LYS A 342 -40.35 -18.66 -62.66
CA LYS A 342 -40.75 -20.09 -62.79
C LYS A 342 -40.97 -20.96 -61.54
N GLY A 343 -42.19 -21.51 -61.45
CA GLY A 343 -42.40 -22.89 -61.01
C GLY A 343 -43.66 -23.18 -60.17
N ASP A 344 -44.79 -23.40 -60.84
CA ASP A 344 -45.88 -24.34 -60.55
C ASP A 344 -46.75 -24.29 -59.26
N ALA A 345 -48.06 -24.39 -59.49
CA ALA A 345 -49.19 -24.46 -58.55
C ALA A 345 -49.62 -25.94 -58.30
N PRO A 346 -50.83 -26.30 -57.79
CA PRO A 346 -51.88 -25.58 -57.04
C PRO A 346 -52.49 -26.40 -55.84
N ALA A 347 -53.60 -25.86 -55.29
CA ALA A 347 -54.70 -26.48 -54.49
C ALA A 347 -54.63 -26.27 -52.96
N GLY A 348 -55.68 -25.82 -52.25
CA GLY A 348 -57.06 -25.45 -52.62
C GLY A 348 -57.84 -24.93 -51.39
N LEU A 349 -59.00 -24.30 -51.65
CA LEU A 349 -60.27 -24.18 -50.88
C LEU A 349 -60.23 -24.00 -49.33
N SER A 350 -61.12 -23.27 -48.63
CA SER A 350 -62.28 -22.40 -48.90
C SER A 350 -62.85 -21.94 -47.54
N THR A 351 -63.26 -20.67 -47.44
CA THR A 351 -64.47 -20.09 -46.78
C THR A 351 -65.01 -20.58 -45.40
N GLU A 352 -65.18 -19.59 -44.52
CA GLU A 352 -66.41 -19.19 -43.80
C GLU A 352 -66.97 -19.96 -42.56
N ASP A 353 -67.09 -19.19 -41.46
CA ASP A 353 -68.31 -18.90 -40.68
C ASP A 353 -68.82 -19.72 -39.46
N ILE A 354 -68.99 -18.96 -38.35
CA ILE A 354 -70.15 -18.85 -37.42
C ILE A 354 -70.23 -19.69 -36.11
N ASN A 355 -70.30 -18.94 -34.99
CA ASN A 355 -70.96 -19.17 -33.66
C ASN A 355 -70.51 -20.33 -32.73
N ASN A 356 -70.68 -20.31 -31.39
CA ASN A 356 -71.28 -19.37 -30.43
C ASN A 356 -70.73 -19.62 -29.00
N ASN A 357 -70.84 -18.58 -28.15
CA ASN A 357 -71.01 -18.58 -26.68
C ASN A 357 -70.03 -19.33 -25.74
N SER A 358 -69.39 -18.61 -24.80
CA SER A 358 -70.02 -18.20 -23.53
C SER A 358 -69.09 -17.41 -22.59
N HIS A 359 -69.64 -16.30 -22.07
CA HIS A 359 -69.39 -15.58 -20.80
C HIS A 359 -68.00 -14.96 -20.51
N VAL A 360 -67.84 -13.63 -20.68
CA VAL A 360 -68.14 -12.52 -19.71
C VAL A 360 -67.02 -12.40 -18.66
N GLU A 361 -66.02 -11.54 -18.91
CA GLU A 361 -65.92 -10.12 -18.46
C GLU A 361 -65.42 -9.99 -17.00
N VAL A 362 -64.65 -8.99 -16.58
CA VAL A 362 -63.73 -7.99 -17.16
C VAL A 362 -63.43 -7.03 -15.99
N LEU A 363 -62.15 -6.67 -15.82
CA LEU A 363 -61.61 -5.44 -15.19
C LEU A 363 -62.09 -5.11 -13.74
N GLU A 364 -61.48 -4.25 -12.93
CA GLU A 364 -60.60 -3.12 -13.16
C GLU A 364 -59.90 -2.74 -11.84
N THR A 365 -58.60 -2.45 -11.95
CA THR A 365 -57.85 -1.28 -11.45
C THR A 365 -58.44 -0.34 -10.37
N VAL A 366 -57.55 0.16 -9.49
CA VAL A 366 -57.34 1.58 -9.08
C VAL A 366 -57.26 1.90 -7.55
N LYS A 367 -56.15 2.60 -7.20
CA LYS A 367 -55.89 3.61 -6.13
C LYS A 367 -55.59 3.26 -4.66
N LYS A 368 -54.49 3.88 -4.20
CA LYS A 368 -54.11 4.29 -2.83
C LYS A 368 -55.20 5.16 -2.15
N PRO A 369 -55.15 5.33 -0.81
CA PRO A 369 -54.53 6.55 -0.26
C PRO A 369 -53.74 6.39 1.06
N ILE A 370 -53.06 7.49 1.38
CA ILE A 370 -52.25 7.88 2.55
C ILE A 370 -53.15 8.22 3.75
N VAL A 371 -52.71 8.03 5.00
CA VAL A 371 -52.89 8.98 6.15
C VAL A 371 -51.87 8.66 7.26
N GLU A 372 -51.30 9.73 7.83
CA GLU A 372 -50.41 9.89 9.00
C GLU A 372 -51.11 9.57 10.34
N ASP A 373 -50.39 9.21 11.41
CA ASP A 373 -50.04 10.15 12.50
C ASP A 373 -49.31 9.49 13.68
N LYS A 374 -48.65 10.37 14.45
CA LYS A 374 -47.72 10.19 15.58
C LYS A 374 -48.37 9.63 16.86
N HIS A 375 -47.59 8.98 17.74
CA HIS A 375 -47.07 9.59 18.98
C HIS A 375 -46.15 8.68 19.83
N SER A 376 -45.42 9.37 20.71
CA SER A 376 -44.34 8.99 21.61
C SER A 376 -44.84 8.39 22.92
N GLU A 377 -44.08 7.50 23.57
CA GLU A 377 -43.49 7.73 24.92
C GLU A 377 -42.78 6.47 25.46
N ALA A 378 -41.73 6.74 26.24
CA ALA A 378 -40.90 5.80 26.97
C ALA A 378 -41.52 5.42 28.33
N VAL A 379 -41.06 4.32 28.94
CA VAL A 379 -40.58 4.20 30.34
C VAL A 379 -40.42 2.71 30.73
N ASP A 380 -39.21 2.42 31.24
CA ASP A 380 -38.73 1.43 32.23
C ASP A 380 -39.38 0.05 32.44
N GLY A 381 -38.49 -0.95 32.64
CA GLY A 381 -38.81 -2.19 33.34
C GLY A 381 -37.80 -3.31 33.12
N GLU A 382 -36.74 -3.35 33.93
CA GLU A 382 -35.97 -4.58 34.18
C GLU A 382 -36.85 -5.64 34.86
N GLN A 383 -36.84 -6.87 34.36
CA GLN A 383 -36.95 -8.06 35.20
C GLN A 383 -36.40 -9.30 34.48
N GLU A 384 -35.40 -9.91 35.09
CA GLU A 384 -34.86 -11.23 34.81
C GLU A 384 -35.86 -12.36 35.18
N LEU A 385 -35.56 -13.53 34.59
CA LEU A 385 -35.66 -14.89 35.15
C LEU A 385 -36.83 -15.75 34.67
N GLU A 386 -36.53 -16.72 33.79
CA GLU A 386 -36.45 -18.17 34.09
C GLU A 386 -36.41 -18.98 32.77
N THR A 387 -35.26 -19.60 32.47
CA THR A 387 -35.02 -21.07 32.35
C THR A 387 -35.61 -21.70 31.06
N GLU A 388 -34.95 -22.60 30.32
CA GLU A 388 -34.18 -23.77 30.76
C GLU A 388 -33.51 -24.46 29.53
N THR A 389 -32.69 -25.49 29.81
CA THR A 389 -31.95 -26.45 28.94
C THR A 389 -30.53 -26.02 28.52
N ALA A 390 -29.43 -26.29 29.25
CA ALA A 390 -28.91 -27.44 30.01
C ALA A 390 -28.10 -28.47 29.18
N LYS A 391 -26.81 -28.58 29.57
CA LYS A 391 -25.87 -29.74 29.47
C LYS A 391 -25.28 -30.04 28.09
N ASP A 392 -24.05 -30.52 27.92
CA ASP A 392 -22.85 -30.73 28.74
C ASP A 392 -21.76 -31.19 27.74
N VAL A 393 -20.54 -31.35 28.26
CA VAL A 393 -19.44 -32.21 27.75
C VAL A 393 -18.28 -31.49 27.05
N PHE A 394 -17.35 -31.08 27.91
CA PHE A 394 -15.92 -30.99 27.65
C PHE A 394 -15.27 -32.36 27.93
N THR A 395 -14.25 -32.70 27.14
CA THR A 395 -13.14 -33.65 27.41
C THR A 395 -13.37 -35.16 27.28
N GLU A 396 -12.82 -35.77 26.22
CA GLU A 396 -11.83 -36.87 26.26
C GLU A 396 -11.52 -37.38 24.84
N ALA A 397 -10.23 -37.43 24.47
CA ALA A 397 -9.61 -38.54 23.73
C ALA A 397 -8.16 -38.17 23.35
N LYS A 398 -7.19 -38.82 24.00
CA LYS A 398 -5.79 -38.89 23.58
C LYS A 398 -5.44 -40.37 23.35
N GLN A 399 -4.64 -40.60 22.31
CA GLN A 399 -3.84 -41.81 21.98
C GLN A 399 -4.52 -43.03 21.35
N GLN A 400 -4.27 -43.25 20.06
CA GLN A 400 -3.34 -44.28 19.53
C GLN A 400 -3.38 -44.33 17.99
N GLN A 401 -2.28 -43.99 17.31
CA GLN A 401 -1.64 -44.74 16.19
C GLN A 401 -0.61 -43.88 15.43
N GLU A 402 0.64 -44.32 15.46
CA GLU A 402 1.70 -44.04 14.47
C GLU A 402 1.84 -45.27 13.53
N PRO A 403 2.66 -45.25 12.46
CA PRO A 403 2.93 -44.18 11.49
C PRO A 403 2.89 -44.72 10.03
N ALA A 404 2.80 -43.84 9.03
CA ALA A 404 3.07 -44.21 7.63
C ALA A 404 4.07 -43.24 6.97
N SER A 405 5.21 -43.81 6.60
CA SER A 405 6.21 -43.42 5.58
C SER A 405 5.64 -42.63 4.39
N GLY A 406 6.37 -41.76 3.68
CA GLY A 406 7.78 -41.41 3.66
C GLY A 406 8.10 -40.67 2.35
N LEU A 407 9.16 -39.85 2.33
CA LEU A 407 10.02 -39.64 1.15
C LEU A 407 11.29 -38.87 1.59
N ARG A 408 12.34 -39.61 1.96
CA ARG A 408 13.73 -39.14 1.97
C ARG A 408 14.52 -40.14 1.14
N GLN A 409 15.03 -39.72 -0.01
CA GLN A 409 15.96 -40.50 -0.81
C GLN A 409 17.37 -40.33 -0.20
N ARG A 410 17.94 -41.45 0.28
CA ARG A 410 19.38 -41.59 0.52
C ARG A 410 20.02 -42.18 -0.74
N ILE A 411 21.17 -41.64 -1.11
CA ILE A 411 22.18 -42.31 -1.94
C ILE A 411 23.14 -42.99 -0.96
N VAL A 412 23.34 -44.30 -1.10
CA VAL A 412 24.40 -45.10 -0.48
C VAL A 412 24.97 -46.06 -1.53
N LEU A 413 26.29 -46.04 -1.69
CA LEU A 413 27.20 -47.14 -2.05
C LEU A 413 28.49 -46.79 -1.28
N GLU A 414 28.74 -47.30 -0.08
CA GLU A 414 29.32 -48.61 0.31
C GLU A 414 30.66 -49.00 -0.35
N GLN A 415 31.66 -49.20 0.53
CA GLN A 415 32.84 -50.09 0.53
C GLN A 415 34.17 -49.30 0.74
N GLY A 416 35.03 -49.62 1.70
CA GLY A 416 35.12 -50.81 2.55
C GLY A 416 36.02 -50.59 3.76
N ASP A 417 35.99 -51.60 4.62
CA ASP A 417 36.53 -51.74 5.96
C ASP A 417 38.00 -52.20 5.92
N GLU A 418 38.89 -51.66 6.76
CA GLU A 418 40.06 -52.40 7.30
C GLU A 418 40.70 -51.70 8.52
N MET A 419 40.28 -52.17 9.70
CA MET A 419 41.08 -52.67 10.83
C MET A 419 42.36 -51.96 11.34
N ARG A 420 42.33 -51.71 12.67
CA ARG A 420 43.42 -51.81 13.68
C ARG A 420 44.50 -50.71 13.74
N THR A 421 44.59 -50.03 14.88
CA THR A 421 45.84 -49.96 15.67
C THR A 421 45.55 -49.67 17.15
N GLY A 422 46.18 -50.47 18.00
CA GLY A 422 46.18 -50.32 19.45
C GLY A 422 47.39 -49.52 19.94
N SER A 423 47.23 -48.97 21.14
CA SER A 423 48.21 -48.28 21.98
C SER A 423 49.39 -49.17 22.37
N THR A 424 50.62 -48.64 22.32
CA THR A 424 51.64 -48.87 23.35
C THR A 424 52.75 -47.82 23.29
N GLN A 425 53.07 -47.26 24.47
CA GLN A 425 54.26 -46.45 24.77
C GLN A 425 55.56 -47.26 24.57
N THR A 426 56.72 -46.59 24.36
CA THR A 426 57.90 -46.57 25.26
C THR A 426 59.16 -46.01 24.55
N ALA A 427 59.95 -45.19 25.28
CA ALA A 427 61.39 -44.87 25.18
C ALA A 427 61.96 -44.14 23.92
N VAL A 428 62.49 -42.91 24.06
CA VAL A 428 63.89 -42.54 24.42
C VAL A 428 64.90 -42.93 23.32
N GLU A 429 65.46 -41.96 22.58
CA GLU A 429 66.83 -41.44 22.76
C GLU A 429 67.18 -40.36 21.70
N LEU A 430 68.21 -39.59 22.02
CA LEU A 430 68.73 -38.35 21.44
C LEU A 430 69.31 -38.47 20.01
N VAL A 431 69.44 -37.34 19.30
CA VAL A 431 70.73 -36.66 18.99
C VAL A 431 70.51 -35.48 18.04
N SER A 432 71.28 -34.43 18.31
CA SER A 432 71.42 -33.12 17.65
C SER A 432 71.88 -33.14 16.19
N GLY A 433 71.52 -32.07 15.48
CA GLY A 433 72.19 -31.56 14.27
C GLY A 433 71.73 -30.14 14.01
#